data_AF-A0AAD7ESD9-F1
#
_entry.id   AF-A0AAD7ESD9-F1
#
_cell.length_a   1.000
_cell.length_b   1.000
_cell.length_c   1.000
_cell.angle_alpha   90.00
_cell.angle_beta   90.00
_cell.angle_gamma   90.00
#
_symmetry.space_group_name_H-M   'P 1'
#
loop_
_entity.id
_entity.type
_entity.pdbx_description
1 polymer ?
#
loop_
_entity_poly.entity_id
_entity_poly.type
_entity_poly.pdbx_seq_one_letter_code
_entity_poly.pdbx_strand_id
1 'polypeptide(L)' 'MCWAEEVDLLEEEMRHIRQFLVWRAEWWKAKVDRRGLSDGPQLEGEMAYALRQAGIQAALAKDFAKEWV' A
#
# COMPACT_ATOMS: atom_id res chain seq x y z
N MET A 1 27.35 -16.26 -6.09
CA MET A 1 26.20 -16.07 -5.20
C MET A 1 25.98 -17.35 -4.44
N CYS A 2 25.89 -17.24 -3.12
CA CYS A 2 25.52 -18.36 -2.25
C CYS A 2 24.01 -18.31 -2.03
N TRP A 3 23.34 -19.46 -1.96
CA TRP A 3 21.89 -19.54 -1.67
C TRP A 3 21.48 -18.76 -0.42
N ALA A 4 22.36 -18.66 0.59
CA ALA A 4 22.09 -17.88 1.80
C ALA A 4 21.92 -16.38 1.50
N GLU A 5 22.76 -15.82 0.62
CA GLU A 5 22.69 -14.41 0.21
C GLU A 5 21.38 -14.11 -0.54
N GLU A 6 20.91 -15.04 -1.36
CA GLU A 6 19.63 -14.90 -2.06
C GLU A 6 18.42 -14.89 -1.11
N VAL A 7 18.47 -15.70 -0.05
CA VAL A 7 17.43 -15.72 0.99
C VAL A 7 17.45 -14.41 1.78
N ASP A 8 18.63 -13.94 2.19
CA ASP A 8 18.78 -12.67 2.91
C ASP A 8 18.24 -11.48 2.10
N LEU A 9 18.57 -11.42 0.81
CA LEU A 9 18.05 -10.40 -0.11
C LEU A 9 16.53 -10.47 -0.26
N LEU A 10 15.97 -11.68 -0.36
CA LEU A 10 14.53 -11.87 -0.48
C LEU A 10 13.79 -11.38 0.77
N GLU A 11 14.31 -11.67 1.96
CA GLU A 11 13.75 -11.16 3.22
C GLU A 11 13.79 -9.62 3.30
N GLU A 12 14.89 -9.02 2.84
CA GLU A 12 15.04 -7.57 2.78
C GLU A 12 14.02 -6.95 1.81
N GLU A 13 13.89 -7.50 0.61
CA GLU A 13 12.91 -7.05 -0.39
C GLU A 13 11.47 -7.16 0.14
N MET A 14 11.13 -8.24 0.83
CA MET A 14 9.81 -8.39 1.43
C MET A 14 9.55 -7.35 2.53
N ARG A 15 10.58 -6.97 3.30
CA ARG A 15 10.49 -5.87 4.26
C ARG A 15 10.29 -4.53 3.56
N HIS A 16 10.94 -4.28 2.43
CA HIS A 16 10.75 -3.07 1.64
C HIS A 16 9.35 -3.00 1.02
N ILE A 17 8.87 -4.10 0.44
CA ILE A 17 7.53 -4.19 -0.15
C ILE A 17 6.47 -3.87 0.91
N ARG A 18 6.58 -4.45 2.11
CA ARG A 18 5.63 -4.15 3.19
C ARG A 18 5.61 -2.67 3.58
N GLN A 19 6.78 -2.05 3.73
CA GLN A 19 6.88 -0.62 4.02
C GLN A 19 6.28 0.24 2.90
N PHE A 20 6.55 -0.13 1.65
CA PHE A 20 5.99 0.52 0.48
C PHE A 20 4.46 0.44 0.45
N LEU A 21 3.88 -0.75 0.70
CA LEU A 21 2.42 -0.95 0.71
C LEU A 21 1.73 -0.09 1.78
N VAL A 22 2.32 -0.02 2.98
CA VAL A 22 1.82 0.85 4.07
C VAL A 22 1.87 2.32 3.65
N TRP A 23 3.03 2.78 3.16
CA TRP A 23 3.18 4.14 2.67
C TRP A 23 2.19 4.46 1.54
N ARG A 24 1.99 3.51 0.61
CA ARG A 24 1.09 3.68 -0.53
C ARG A 24 -0.36 3.76 -0.11
N ALA A 25 -0.77 3.00 0.92
CA ALA A 25 -2.10 3.09 1.49
C ALA A 25 -2.36 4.50 2.08
N GLU A 26 -1.40 5.04 2.82
CA GLU A 26 -1.49 6.39 3.38
C GLU A 26 -1.47 7.48 2.29
N TRP A 27 -0.67 7.29 1.24
CA TRP A 27 -0.66 8.18 0.08
C TRP A 27 -2.04 8.26 -0.60
N TRP A 28 -2.75 7.13 -0.73
CA TRP A 28 -4.10 7.11 -1.27
C TRP A 28 -5.10 7.85 -0.38
N LYS A 29 -5.02 7.69 0.95
CA LYS A 29 -5.86 8.42 1.91
C LYS A 29 -5.61 9.93 1.85
N ALA A 30 -4.34 10.35 1.85
CA ALA A 30 -3.98 11.77 1.75
C ALA A 30 -4.47 12.41 0.43
N LYS A 31 -4.60 11.62 -0.65
CA LYS A 31 -5.15 12.09 -1.92
C LYS A 31 -6.65 12.36 -1.85
N VAL A 32 -7.39 11.62 -1.03
CA VAL A 32 -8.82 11.84 -0.75
C VAL A 32 -8.98 13.15 0.04
N ASP A 33 -8.20 13.33 1.11
CA ASP A 33 -8.27 14.51 1.98
C ASP A 33 -8.04 15.82 1.21
N ARG A 34 -7.08 15.81 0.26
CA ARG A 34 -6.78 16.99 -0.58
C ARG A 34 -7.88 17.30 -1.60
N ARG A 35 -8.70 16.31 -1.98
CA ARG A 35 -9.72 16.40 -3.03
C ARG A 35 -11.09 16.77 -2.49
N GLY A 36 -11.39 16.47 -1.23
CA GLY A 36 -12.64 16.86 -0.55
C GLY A 36 -12.94 18.36 -0.50
N LEU A 37 -12.07 19.22 -1.04
CA LEU A 37 -12.24 20.67 -1.17
C LEU A 37 -12.91 21.10 -2.50
N SER A 38 -13.20 20.17 -3.43
CA SER A 38 -13.69 20.49 -4.78
C SER A 38 -15.03 19.81 -5.08
N ASP A 39 -16.14 20.54 -5.13
CA ASP A 39 -17.47 19.94 -5.32
C ASP A 39 -17.71 19.41 -6.75
N GLY A 40 -18.06 18.12 -6.89
CA GLY A 40 -18.51 17.50 -8.14
C GLY A 40 -18.81 15.99 -8.02
N PRO A 41 -19.82 15.43 -8.72
CA PRO A 41 -20.17 14.00 -8.67
C PRO A 41 -19.02 13.06 -9.08
N GLN A 42 -18.12 13.51 -9.95
CA GLN A 42 -16.91 12.77 -10.31
C GLN A 42 -15.96 12.59 -9.11
N LEU A 43 -15.98 13.52 -8.16
CA LEU A 43 -15.14 13.47 -6.96
C LEU A 43 -15.50 12.26 -6.09
N GLU A 44 -16.78 12.00 -5.89
CA GLU A 44 -17.24 10.92 -5.02
C GLU A 44 -16.75 9.55 -5.52
N GLY A 45 -16.83 9.32 -6.83
CA GLY A 45 -16.30 8.10 -7.47
C GLY A 45 -14.78 7.98 -7.34
N GLU A 46 -14.04 9.08 -7.52
CA GLU A 46 -12.59 9.09 -7.33
C GLU A 46 -12.18 8.86 -5.86
N MET A 47 -12.92 9.43 -4.90
CA MET A 47 -12.70 9.23 -3.47
C MET A 47 -12.96 7.78 -3.07
N ALA A 48 -14.11 7.23 -3.49
CA ALA A 48 -14.45 5.83 -3.26
C ALA A 48 -13.38 4.89 -3.84
N TYR A 49 -12.90 5.17 -5.05
CA TYR A 49 -11.82 4.40 -5.67
C TYR A 49 -10.52 4.51 -4.87
N ALA A 50 -10.11 5.72 -4.48
CA ALA A 50 -8.88 5.93 -3.71
C ALA A 50 -8.93 5.24 -2.34
N LEU A 51 -10.06 5.30 -1.62
CA LEU A 51 -10.25 4.58 -0.37
C LEU A 51 -10.19 3.05 -0.57
N ARG A 52 -10.79 2.55 -1.65
CA ARG A 52 -10.69 1.12 -2.03
C ARG A 52 -9.23 0.72 -2.29
N GLN A 53 -8.46 1.55 -3.00
CA GLN A 53 -7.04 1.29 -3.23
C GLN A 53 -6.24 1.30 -1.92
N ALA A 54 -6.50 2.25 -1.03
CA ALA A 54 -5.87 2.27 0.30
C ALA A 54 -6.14 0.97 1.08
N GLY A 55 -7.39 0.49 1.05
CA GLY A 55 -7.78 -0.77 1.69
C GLY A 55 -7.07 -2.00 1.11
N ILE A 56 -6.95 -2.09 -0.22
CA ILE A 56 -6.24 -3.19 -0.88
C ILE A 56 -4.77 -3.22 -0.49
N GLN A 57 -4.10 -2.07 -0.51
CA GLN A 57 -2.68 -1.96 -0.16
C GLN A 57 -2.44 -2.34 1.31
N ALA A 58 -3.32 -1.90 2.22
CA ALA A 58 -3.26 -2.26 3.63
C ALA A 58 -3.51 -3.76 3.87
N ALA A 59 -4.45 -4.37 3.14
CA ALA A 59 -4.71 -5.80 3.20
C ALA A 59 -3.49 -6.61 2.72
N LEU A 60 -2.90 -6.25 1.58
CA LEU A 60 -1.68 -6.89 1.06
C LEU A 60 -0.51 -6.77 2.06
N ALA A 61 -0.31 -5.59 2.66
CA ALA A 61 0.74 -5.41 3.67
C ALA A 61 0.54 -6.32 4.88
N LYS A 62 -0.72 -6.52 5.30
CA LYS A 62 -1.09 -7.40 6.41
C LYS A 62 -0.88 -8.87 6.04
N ASP A 63 -1.25 -9.29 4.85
CA ASP A 63 -1.12 -10.69 4.43
C ASP A 63 0.35 -11.07 4.24
N PHE A 64 1.15 -10.20 3.61
CA PHE A 64 2.60 -10.40 3.54
C PHE A 64 3.26 -10.38 4.91
N ALA A 65 2.77 -9.57 5.85
CA ALA A 65 3.26 -9.61 7.23
C ALA A 65 2.94 -10.93 7.97
N LYS A 66 1.97 -11.73 7.52
CA LYS A 66 1.69 -13.05 8.09
C LYS A 66 2.51 -14.15 7.42
N GLU A 67 2.69 -14.05 6.10
CA GLU A 67 3.38 -15.06 5.30
C GLU A 67 4.90 -15.00 5.46
N TRP A 68 5.45 -13.80 5.75
CA TRP A 68 6.89 -13.53 5.78
C TRP A 68 7.38 -13.08 7.16
N VAL A 69 6.92 -13.75 8.23
CA VAL A 69 7.42 -13.59 9.61
C VAL A 69 8.69 -14.39 9.84
#